data_AF-A0A954PQZ7-F1
#
_entry.id   AF-A0A954PQZ7-F1
#
_cell.length_a   1.000
_cell.length_b   1.000
_cell.length_c   1.000
_cell.angle_alpha   90.00
_cell.angle_beta   90.00
_cell.angle_gamma   90.00
#
_symmetry.space_group_name_H-M   'P 1'
#
loop_
_entity.id
_entity.type
_entity.pdbx_description
1 polymer ?
#
loop_
_entity_poly.entity_id
_entity_poly.type
_entity_poly.pdbx_seq_one_letter_code
_entity_poly.pdbx_strand_id
1 'polypeptide(L)'
;QVLISLDWEQAFLDAGVTGQGGLLPQLVASSTLPANKQVQVLDFTLPPGLSAAQVSAAIPKLSTATNNTFVELRRGPNAQTVRLLASVDNPLPERVAFDFDAVDASPHIPFATGIEGEPVSFDQTESPHVLIAGVTGAGKAEPLTNRVPVSVSERFPDGWATIGELEVGDVVFAADGTPTKVLALSDIVERPVHT
;
A
#
# COMPACT_ATOMS: atom_id res chain seq x y z
N GLN A 1 2.88 -6.99 -25.84
CA GLN A 1 4.24 -6.45 -25.61
C GLN A 1 4.55 -5.31 -26.58
N VAL A 2 4.41 -5.48 -27.91
CA VAL A 2 4.70 -4.41 -28.88
C VAL A 2 3.87 -3.14 -28.65
N LEU A 3 2.56 -3.25 -28.41
CA LEU A 3 1.69 -2.09 -28.12
C LEU A 3 2.16 -1.31 -26.88
N ILE A 4 2.41 -2.02 -25.77
CA ILE A 4 2.91 -1.44 -24.52
C ILE A 4 4.24 -0.70 -24.73
N SER A 5 5.16 -1.27 -25.53
CA SER A 5 6.43 -0.59 -25.84
C SER A 5 6.19 0.74 -26.55
N LEU A 6 5.34 0.74 -27.57
CA LEU A 6 5.02 1.94 -28.36
C LEU A 6 4.31 3.01 -27.52
N ASP A 7 3.37 2.61 -26.67
CA ASP A 7 2.65 3.53 -25.78
C ASP A 7 3.61 4.23 -24.81
N TRP A 8 4.54 3.49 -24.22
CA TRP A 8 5.53 4.03 -23.28
C TRP A 8 6.64 4.83 -23.98
N GLU A 9 7.08 4.43 -25.17
CA GLU A 9 7.99 5.24 -25.99
C GLU A 9 7.37 6.59 -26.33
N GLN A 10 6.11 6.61 -26.78
CA GLN A 10 5.38 7.84 -27.05
C GLN A 10 5.23 8.68 -25.78
N ALA A 11 4.91 8.07 -24.64
CA ALA A 11 4.81 8.79 -23.37
C ALA A 11 6.13 9.43 -22.93
N PHE A 12 7.28 8.75 -23.10
CA PHE A 12 8.58 9.33 -22.80
C PHE A 12 8.90 10.50 -23.74
N LEU A 13 8.56 10.37 -25.02
CA LEU A 13 8.71 11.45 -25.99
C LEU A 13 7.87 12.68 -25.60
N ASP A 14 6.59 12.48 -25.30
CA ASP A 14 5.66 13.55 -24.92
C ASP A 14 6.03 14.21 -23.58
N ALA A 15 6.57 13.43 -22.65
CA ALA A 15 7.08 13.93 -21.38
C ALA A 15 8.43 14.67 -21.50
N GLY A 16 9.11 14.56 -22.66
CA GLY A 16 10.43 15.13 -22.91
C GLY A 16 11.56 14.39 -22.20
N VAL A 17 11.36 13.10 -21.91
CA VAL A 17 12.31 12.25 -21.19
C VAL A 17 13.17 11.51 -22.20
N THR A 18 14.25 12.17 -22.64
CA THR A 18 15.14 11.64 -23.67
C THR A 18 16.61 11.72 -23.23
N GLY A 19 17.43 10.81 -23.75
CA GLY A 19 18.88 10.83 -23.62
C GLY A 19 19.56 11.61 -24.72
N GLN A 20 20.87 11.41 -24.87
CA GLN A 20 21.67 12.01 -25.93
C GLN A 20 21.12 11.64 -27.31
N GLY A 21 21.06 12.63 -28.21
CA GLY A 21 20.57 12.45 -29.58
C GLY A 21 19.06 12.17 -29.68
N GLY A 22 18.29 12.39 -28.60
CA GLY A 22 16.84 12.14 -28.58
C GLY A 22 16.47 10.67 -28.41
N LEU A 23 17.42 9.81 -28.03
CA LEU A 23 17.15 8.40 -27.74
C LEU A 23 16.20 8.28 -26.55
N LEU A 24 15.26 7.33 -26.65
CA LEU A 24 14.25 7.07 -25.62
C LEU A 24 14.64 5.86 -24.75
N PRO A 25 14.13 5.76 -23.52
CA PRO A 25 14.17 4.53 -22.74
C PRO A 25 13.60 3.36 -23.54
N GLN A 26 14.26 2.20 -23.49
CA GLN A 26 13.81 0.98 -24.18
C GLN A 26 13.19 0.01 -23.20
N LEU A 27 11.97 -0.45 -23.48
CA LEU A 27 11.29 -1.47 -22.68
C LEU A 27 11.97 -2.82 -22.90
N VAL A 28 12.49 -3.40 -21.82
CA VAL A 28 13.22 -4.67 -21.85
C VAL A 28 12.34 -5.83 -21.37
N ALA A 29 11.47 -5.56 -20.39
CA ALA A 29 10.53 -6.54 -19.87
C ALA A 29 9.24 -5.87 -19.38
N SER A 30 8.13 -6.58 -19.51
CA SER A 30 6.83 -6.17 -18.97
C SER A 30 6.11 -7.36 -18.37
N SER A 31 5.56 -7.19 -17.18
CA SER A 31 4.77 -8.18 -16.44
C SER A 31 3.79 -7.48 -15.49
N THR A 32 3.22 -8.21 -14.53
CA THR A 32 2.40 -7.67 -13.44
C THR A 32 2.88 -8.24 -12.11
N LEU A 33 2.60 -7.55 -11.00
CA LEU A 33 2.98 -8.07 -9.68
C LEU A 33 2.27 -9.43 -9.43
N PRO A 34 2.92 -10.40 -8.75
CA PRO A 34 2.35 -11.71 -8.49
C PRO A 34 1.01 -11.66 -7.76
N ALA A 35 0.94 -10.93 -6.63
CA ALA A 35 -0.26 -10.82 -5.80
C ALA A 35 -1.11 -9.57 -6.10
N ASN A 36 -0.63 -8.62 -6.92
CA ASN A 36 -1.41 -7.46 -7.37
C ASN A 36 -1.36 -7.27 -8.89
N LYS A 37 -2.31 -7.90 -9.60
CA LYS A 37 -2.36 -7.87 -11.07
C LYS A 37 -2.73 -6.52 -11.67
N GLN A 38 -3.20 -5.57 -10.86
CA GLN A 38 -3.49 -4.20 -11.29
C GLN A 38 -2.21 -3.40 -11.56
N VAL A 39 -1.08 -3.80 -10.96
CA VAL A 39 0.19 -3.11 -11.12
C VAL A 39 0.99 -3.76 -12.23
N GLN A 40 1.22 -2.99 -13.30
CA GLN A 40 2.13 -3.33 -14.36
C GLN A 40 3.57 -3.09 -13.91
N VAL A 41 4.45 -4.05 -14.18
CA VAL A 41 5.89 -3.96 -13.92
C VAL A 41 6.58 -3.77 -15.26
N LEU A 42 7.33 -2.68 -15.40
CA LEU A 42 8.00 -2.30 -16.65
C LEU A 42 9.47 -2.02 -16.38
N ASP A 43 10.35 -2.82 -16.97
CA ASP A 43 11.78 -2.64 -16.85
C ASP A 43 12.31 -1.94 -18.10
N PHE A 44 13.00 -0.81 -17.92
CA PHE A 44 13.57 0.00 -18.98
C PHE A 44 15.09 0.08 -18.89
N THR A 45 15.75 0.03 -20.03
CA THR A 45 17.15 0.47 -20.18
C THR A 45 17.17 1.95 -20.54
N LEU A 46 17.93 2.74 -19.78
CA LEU A 46 18.12 4.16 -20.00
C LEU A 46 19.19 4.40 -21.07
N PRO A 47 18.94 5.27 -22.08
CA PRO A 47 19.96 5.69 -23.02
C PRO A 47 21.03 6.56 -22.34
N PRO A 48 22.23 6.71 -22.94
CA PRO A 48 23.26 7.61 -22.46
C PRO A 48 22.73 9.03 -22.25
N GLY A 49 23.11 9.67 -21.14
CA GLY A 49 22.69 11.04 -20.82
C GLY A 49 21.30 11.17 -20.17
N LEU A 50 20.57 10.07 -19.98
CA LEU A 50 19.36 10.04 -19.17
C LEU A 50 19.62 9.31 -17.84
N SER A 51 19.20 9.93 -16.74
CA SER A 51 19.35 9.39 -15.39
C SER A 51 18.00 9.01 -14.76
N ALA A 52 18.04 8.10 -13.78
CA ALA A 52 16.85 7.74 -13.00
C ALA A 52 16.21 8.96 -12.29
N ALA A 53 17.01 9.96 -11.92
CA ALA A 53 16.50 11.20 -11.33
C ALA A 53 15.65 12.03 -12.32
N GLN A 54 16.07 12.10 -13.59
CA GLN A 54 15.28 12.76 -14.64
C GLN A 54 13.97 12.01 -14.90
N VAL A 55 14.00 10.68 -14.90
CA VAL A 55 12.77 9.86 -15.02
C VAL A 55 11.86 10.09 -13.82
N SER A 56 12.40 10.07 -12.60
CA SER A 56 11.65 10.33 -11.37
C SER A 56 10.99 11.71 -11.37
N ALA A 57 11.68 12.75 -11.85
CA ALA A 57 11.14 14.10 -11.97
C ALA A 57 10.02 14.20 -13.01
N ALA A 58 10.00 13.31 -13.99
CA ALA A 58 9.01 13.28 -15.07
C ALA A 58 7.78 12.41 -14.77
N ILE A 59 7.74 11.69 -13.63
CA ILE A 59 6.62 10.82 -13.23
C ILE A 59 5.25 11.49 -13.43
N PRO A 60 4.98 12.74 -12.99
CA PRO A 60 3.66 13.36 -13.17
C PRO A 60 3.24 13.51 -14.65
N LYS A 61 4.19 13.76 -15.55
CA LYS A 61 3.93 13.83 -17.00
C LYS A 61 3.68 12.45 -17.58
N LEU A 62 4.47 11.46 -17.16
CA LEU A 62 4.31 10.07 -17.60
C LEU A 62 2.96 9.51 -17.15
N SER A 63 2.55 9.76 -15.90
CA SER A 63 1.20 9.43 -15.40
C SER A 63 0.10 9.99 -16.29
N THR A 64 0.18 11.28 -16.65
CA THR A 64 -0.80 11.92 -17.54
C THR A 64 -0.78 11.31 -18.95
N ALA A 65 0.40 11.14 -19.54
CA ALA A 65 0.56 10.63 -20.90
C ALA A 65 0.11 9.18 -21.07
N THR A 66 0.22 8.37 -20.01
CA THR A 66 -0.12 6.95 -20.01
C THR A 66 -1.46 6.63 -19.36
N ASN A 67 -2.20 7.65 -18.90
CA ASN A 67 -3.45 7.51 -18.15
C ASN A 67 -3.30 6.59 -16.91
N ASN A 68 -2.19 6.72 -16.18
CA ASN A 68 -1.94 5.99 -14.94
C ASN A 68 -2.06 6.92 -13.73
N THR A 69 -2.97 6.60 -12.80
CA THR A 69 -3.10 7.33 -11.52
C THR A 69 -1.98 6.99 -10.54
N PHE A 70 -1.34 5.83 -10.72
CA PHE A 70 -0.18 5.41 -9.96
C PHE A 70 1.01 5.14 -10.89
N VAL A 71 2.13 5.83 -10.66
CA VAL A 71 3.42 5.52 -11.28
C VAL A 71 4.51 5.68 -10.22
N GLU A 72 5.25 4.61 -9.93
CA GLU A 72 6.38 4.61 -9.00
C GLU A 72 7.65 4.16 -9.73
N LEU A 73 8.74 4.89 -9.52
CA LEU A 73 10.06 4.50 -10.01
C LEU A 73 10.81 3.73 -8.93
N ARG A 74 11.34 2.56 -9.33
CA ARG A 74 12.30 1.77 -8.56
C ARG A 74 13.62 1.67 -9.31
N ARG A 75 14.69 1.46 -8.55
CA ARG A 75 16.00 1.17 -9.13
C ARG A 75 15.96 -0.22 -9.77
N GLY A 76 16.50 -0.34 -10.97
CA GLY A 76 16.75 -1.63 -11.60
C GLY A 76 17.99 -2.32 -11.02
N PRO A 77 18.34 -3.51 -11.55
CA PRO A 77 19.49 -4.29 -11.11
C PRO A 77 20.85 -3.58 -11.31
N ASN A 78 20.91 -2.56 -12.16
CA ASN A 78 22.10 -1.74 -12.37
C ASN A 78 21.73 -0.26 -12.67
N ALA A 79 22.73 0.61 -12.70
CA ALA A 79 22.55 2.07 -12.86
C ALA A 79 21.93 2.51 -14.21
N GLN A 80 21.96 1.65 -15.23
CA GLN A 80 21.35 1.92 -16.55
C GLN A 80 19.93 1.39 -16.65
N THR A 81 19.41 0.77 -15.59
CA THR A 81 18.08 0.17 -15.59
C THR A 81 17.19 0.80 -14.54
N VAL A 82 15.94 1.04 -14.90
CA VAL A 82 14.89 1.48 -13.98
C VAL A 82 13.68 0.58 -14.13
N ARG A 83 12.92 0.45 -13.05
CA ARG A 83 11.64 -0.22 -13.04
C ARG A 83 10.55 0.81 -12.79
N LEU A 84 9.56 0.86 -13.67
CA LEU A 84 8.32 1.58 -13.40
C LEU A 84 7.25 0.59 -12.97
N LEU A 85 6.58 0.91 -11.87
CA LEU A 85 5.34 0.28 -11.46
C LEU A 85 4.20 1.22 -11.84
N ALA A 86 3.26 0.76 -12.64
CA ALA A 86 2.19 1.62 -13.16
C ALA A 86 0.82 0.96 -12.98
N SER A 87 -0.19 1.75 -12.65
CA SER A 87 -1.57 1.31 -12.63
C SER A 87 -2.51 2.45 -13.03
N VAL A 88 -3.54 2.10 -13.83
CA VAL A 88 -4.57 3.04 -14.29
C VAL A 88 -5.35 3.56 -13.09
N ASP A 89 -5.70 2.68 -12.16
CA ASP A 89 -6.41 2.99 -10.93
C ASP A 89 -5.47 2.93 -9.71
N ASN A 90 -5.94 3.41 -8.56
CA ASN A 90 -5.17 3.27 -7.32
C ASN A 90 -4.98 1.77 -7.03
N PRO A 91 -3.73 1.25 -7.00
CA PRO A 91 -3.50 -0.19 -6.88
C PRO A 91 -3.68 -0.70 -5.45
N LEU A 92 -3.81 0.20 -4.46
CA LEU A 92 -4.12 -0.18 -3.09
C LEU A 92 -5.62 -0.48 -2.95
N PRO A 93 -5.98 -1.55 -2.24
CA PRO A 93 -7.37 -1.86 -1.97
C PRO A 93 -8.00 -0.79 -1.07
N GLU A 94 -9.29 -0.50 -1.27
CA GLU A 94 -10.03 0.42 -0.39
C GLU A 94 -10.12 -0.07 1.06
N ARG A 95 -10.09 -1.39 1.24
CA ARG A 95 -10.15 -2.06 2.55
C ARG A 95 -9.24 -3.27 2.54
N VAL A 96 -8.55 -3.46 3.65
CA VAL A 96 -7.73 -4.64 3.93
C VAL A 96 -8.29 -5.28 5.19
N ALA A 97 -8.59 -6.58 5.14
CA ALA A 97 -8.94 -7.33 6.34
C ALA A 97 -7.66 -7.60 7.14
N PHE A 98 -7.79 -7.65 8.47
CA PHE A 98 -6.66 -8.06 9.31
C PHE A 98 -6.42 -9.56 9.13
N ASP A 99 -5.21 -9.93 8.70
CA ASP A 99 -4.81 -11.32 8.45
C ASP A 99 -4.05 -11.84 9.67
N PHE A 100 -4.76 -12.57 10.55
CA PHE A 100 -4.20 -13.12 11.78
C PHE A 100 -3.13 -14.17 11.51
N ASP A 101 -3.32 -15.02 10.49
CA ASP A 101 -2.35 -16.06 10.15
C ASP A 101 -1.03 -15.44 9.65
N ALA A 102 -1.12 -14.38 8.84
CA ALA A 102 0.05 -13.63 8.39
C ALA A 102 0.78 -12.93 9.55
N VAL A 103 0.04 -12.44 10.55
CA VAL A 103 0.61 -11.81 11.74
C VAL A 103 1.34 -12.83 12.60
N ASP A 104 0.73 -13.97 12.87
CA ASP A 104 1.30 -15.03 13.70
C ASP A 104 2.54 -15.66 13.05
N ALA A 105 2.57 -15.75 11.71
CA ALA A 105 3.71 -16.27 10.96
C ALA A 105 4.86 -15.26 10.80
N SER A 106 4.61 -13.97 11.04
CA SER A 106 5.57 -12.91 10.75
C SER A 106 6.68 -12.83 11.84
N PRO A 107 7.97 -12.78 11.45
CA PRO A 107 9.06 -12.54 12.39
C PRO A 107 9.14 -11.06 12.86
N HIS A 108 8.36 -10.19 12.23
CA HIS A 108 8.32 -8.74 12.45
C HIS A 108 6.88 -8.30 12.72
N ILE A 109 6.65 -7.01 13.00
CA ILE A 109 5.30 -6.48 13.24
C ILE A 109 4.68 -6.05 11.88
N PRO A 110 3.79 -6.82 11.24
CA PRO A 110 3.07 -6.35 10.05
C PRO A 110 2.05 -5.29 10.44
N PHE A 111 1.96 -4.21 9.66
CA PHE A 111 1.08 -3.08 9.98
C PHE A 111 0.38 -2.45 8.78
N ALA A 112 0.68 -2.89 7.55
CA ALA A 112 0.01 -2.43 6.34
C ALA A 112 0.11 -3.47 5.23
N THR A 113 -0.62 -3.28 4.13
CA THR A 113 -0.45 -4.03 2.89
C THR A 113 0.23 -3.13 1.86
N GLY A 114 1.31 -3.63 1.26
CA GLY A 114 2.03 -2.94 0.20
C GLY A 114 1.30 -3.06 -1.13
N ILE A 115 1.74 -2.28 -2.11
CA ILE A 115 1.22 -2.40 -3.49
C ILE A 115 1.53 -3.78 -4.10
N GLU A 116 2.49 -4.50 -3.56
CA GLU A 116 2.81 -5.89 -3.88
C GLU A 116 1.68 -6.86 -3.54
N GLY A 117 0.75 -6.48 -2.64
CA GLY A 117 -0.23 -7.37 -2.04
C GLY A 117 0.29 -8.11 -0.81
N GLU A 118 1.54 -7.85 -0.41
CA GLU A 118 2.20 -8.49 0.73
C GLU A 118 2.18 -7.57 1.97
N PRO A 119 2.26 -8.12 3.19
CA PRO A 119 2.37 -7.32 4.41
C PRO A 119 3.64 -6.46 4.44
N VAL A 120 3.48 -5.16 4.72
CA VAL A 120 4.57 -4.28 5.12
C VAL A 120 4.78 -4.45 6.62
N SER A 121 6.01 -4.79 7.00
CA SER A 121 6.37 -5.12 8.38
C SER A 121 7.45 -4.18 8.92
N PHE A 122 7.36 -3.94 10.23
CA PHE A 122 8.33 -3.17 11.00
C PHE A 122 9.26 -4.12 11.76
N ASP A 123 10.55 -4.08 11.44
CA ASP A 123 11.60 -4.79 12.17
C ASP A 123 12.23 -3.89 13.24
N GLN A 124 11.83 -4.14 14.48
CA GLN A 124 12.31 -3.44 15.65
C GLN A 124 13.79 -3.72 15.98
N THR A 125 14.38 -4.77 15.40
CA THR A 125 15.79 -5.12 15.62
C THR A 125 16.72 -4.29 14.74
N GLU A 126 16.28 -3.93 13.53
CA GLU A 126 16.99 -3.01 12.64
C GLU A 126 16.71 -1.54 12.97
N SER A 127 15.45 -1.20 13.28
CA SER A 127 15.05 0.15 13.67
C SER A 127 14.24 0.09 14.97
N PRO A 128 14.80 0.47 16.13
CA PRO A 128 14.11 0.31 17.42
C PRO A 128 12.89 1.21 17.60
N HIS A 129 12.69 2.20 16.71
CA HIS A 129 11.62 3.18 16.82
C HIS A 129 10.93 3.40 15.47
N VAL A 130 9.62 3.66 15.52
CA VAL A 130 8.79 4.05 14.38
C VAL A 130 7.98 5.29 14.73
N LEU A 131 7.89 6.23 13.79
CA LEU A 131 7.00 7.38 13.89
C LEU A 131 5.84 7.18 12.92
N ILE A 132 4.63 7.08 13.44
CA ILE A 132 3.40 7.04 12.64
C ILE A 132 2.74 8.41 12.72
N ALA A 133 2.65 9.09 11.58
CA ALA A 133 2.04 10.42 11.48
C ALA A 133 0.99 10.44 10.37
N GLY A 134 -0.10 11.15 10.61
CA GLY A 134 -1.20 11.28 9.66
C GLY A 134 -2.24 12.28 10.14
N VAL A 135 -3.01 12.83 9.20
CA VAL A 135 -4.12 13.73 9.50
C VAL A 135 -5.20 13.03 10.34
N THR A 136 -6.15 13.78 10.87
CA THR A 136 -7.31 13.20 11.55
C THR A 136 -8.10 12.33 10.57
N GLY A 137 -8.58 11.17 11.02
CA GLY A 137 -9.26 10.18 10.17
C GLY A 137 -8.34 9.29 9.32
N ALA A 138 -7.02 9.50 9.32
CA ALA A 138 -6.06 8.71 8.53
C ALA A 138 -5.77 7.30 9.08
N GLY A 139 -6.50 6.83 10.09
CA GLY A 139 -6.33 5.48 10.66
C GLY A 139 -5.20 5.33 11.70
N LYS A 140 -4.58 6.42 12.17
CA LYS A 140 -3.52 6.37 13.21
C LYS A 140 -4.01 6.00 14.62
N ALA A 141 -5.32 6.05 14.85
CA ALA A 141 -5.97 5.73 16.11
C ALA A 141 -7.17 4.85 15.81
N GLU A 142 -7.44 3.91 16.71
CA GLU A 142 -8.58 3.01 16.58
C GLU A 142 -9.89 3.79 16.76
N PRO A 143 -10.77 3.85 15.74
CA PRO A 143 -12.00 4.60 15.85
C PRO A 143 -13.04 3.81 16.67
N LEU A 144 -13.82 4.51 17.50
CA LEU A 144 -14.91 3.91 18.29
C LEU A 144 -15.97 3.22 17.42
N THR A 145 -16.06 3.57 16.13
CA THR A 145 -17.00 2.99 15.17
C THR A 145 -16.49 1.73 14.49
N ASN A 146 -15.25 1.28 14.74
CA ASN A 146 -14.76 0.05 14.13
C ASN A 146 -15.53 -1.15 14.67
N ARG A 147 -15.94 -2.07 13.79
CA ARG A 147 -16.72 -3.25 14.19
C ARG A 147 -15.81 -4.41 14.53
N VAL A 148 -16.12 -5.09 15.62
CA VAL A 148 -15.46 -6.31 16.07
C VAL A 148 -16.49 -7.43 16.29
N PRO A 149 -16.14 -8.68 15.97
CA PRO A 149 -17.00 -9.82 16.26
C PRO A 149 -17.03 -10.09 17.78
N VAL A 150 -18.22 -10.36 18.29
CA VAL A 150 -18.46 -10.68 19.71
C VAL A 150 -19.36 -11.90 19.83
N SER A 151 -19.31 -12.55 20.99
CA SER A 151 -20.26 -13.63 21.27
C SER A 151 -21.69 -13.09 21.28
N VAL A 152 -22.60 -13.80 20.61
CA VAL A 152 -24.03 -13.44 20.60
C VAL A 152 -24.55 -13.38 22.03
N SER A 153 -25.13 -12.24 22.39
CA SER A 153 -25.63 -11.95 23.73
C SER A 153 -26.86 -11.05 23.66
N GLU A 154 -27.48 -10.75 24.81
CA GLU A 154 -28.58 -9.78 24.86
C GLU A 154 -28.13 -8.38 24.41
N ARG A 155 -26.88 -7.98 24.69
CA ARG A 155 -26.33 -6.69 24.24
C ARG A 155 -25.99 -6.70 22.74
N PHE A 156 -25.52 -7.83 22.22
CA PHE A 156 -25.07 -7.98 20.83
C PHE A 156 -25.76 -9.17 20.15
N PRO A 157 -27.05 -9.03 19.78
CA PRO A 157 -27.84 -10.13 19.24
C PRO A 157 -27.41 -10.56 17.84
N ASP A 158 -26.73 -9.70 17.08
CA ASP A 158 -26.21 -9.99 15.74
C ASP A 158 -24.75 -10.49 15.75
N GLY A 159 -24.12 -10.62 16.93
CA GLY A 159 -22.74 -11.08 17.08
C GLY A 159 -21.69 -10.04 16.69
N TRP A 160 -22.07 -8.76 16.63
CA TRP A 160 -21.16 -7.67 16.34
C TRP A 160 -21.31 -6.53 17.35
N ALA A 161 -20.19 -5.90 17.67
CA ALA A 161 -20.14 -4.66 18.45
C ALA A 161 -19.22 -3.67 17.74
N THR A 162 -19.37 -2.39 18.03
CA THR A 162 -18.33 -1.39 17.75
C THR A 162 -17.36 -1.28 18.92
N ILE A 163 -16.11 -0.84 18.67
CA ILE A 163 -15.11 -0.60 19.73
C ILE A 163 -15.66 0.31 20.84
N GLY A 164 -16.53 1.28 20.51
CA GLY A 164 -17.16 2.19 21.47
C GLY A 164 -18.32 1.60 22.27
N GLU A 165 -18.89 0.46 21.85
CA GLU A 165 -19.96 -0.24 22.60
C GLU A 165 -19.42 -1.28 23.58
N LEU A 166 -18.15 -1.67 23.42
CA LEU A 166 -17.51 -2.65 24.30
C LEU A 166 -17.38 -2.11 25.73
N GLU A 167 -17.64 -2.97 26.69
CA GLU A 167 -17.45 -2.75 28.11
C GLU A 167 -16.58 -3.88 28.70
N VAL A 168 -15.95 -3.60 29.85
CA VAL A 168 -15.24 -4.63 30.61
C VAL A 168 -16.20 -5.76 30.96
N GLY A 169 -15.82 -7.00 30.62
CA GLY A 169 -16.63 -8.20 30.81
C GLY A 169 -17.29 -8.72 29.54
N ASP A 170 -17.40 -7.92 28.47
CA ASP A 170 -17.85 -8.39 27.16
C ASP A 170 -16.91 -9.47 26.61
N VAL A 171 -17.45 -10.33 25.75
CA VAL A 171 -16.72 -11.48 25.20
C VAL A 171 -16.48 -11.27 23.70
N VAL A 172 -15.21 -11.02 23.38
CA VAL A 172 -14.67 -10.95 22.01
C VAL A 172 -14.03 -12.29 21.64
N PHE A 173 -13.48 -12.40 20.44
CA PHE A 173 -12.73 -13.59 20.01
C PHE A 173 -11.23 -13.29 19.94
N ALA A 174 -10.42 -14.20 20.48
CA ALA A 174 -8.98 -14.21 20.24
C ALA A 174 -8.68 -14.66 18.79
N ALA A 175 -7.42 -14.55 18.36
CA ALA A 175 -6.98 -14.95 17.03
C ALA A 175 -7.33 -16.42 16.69
N ASP A 176 -7.28 -17.30 17.69
CA ASP A 176 -7.66 -18.73 17.57
C ASP A 176 -9.19 -18.98 17.60
N GLY A 177 -9.99 -17.91 17.60
CA GLY A 177 -11.45 -17.97 17.68
C GLY A 177 -11.99 -18.30 19.08
N THR A 178 -11.15 -18.38 20.10
CA THR A 178 -11.61 -18.67 21.47
C THR A 178 -12.31 -17.45 22.09
N PRO A 179 -13.47 -17.63 22.75
CA PRO A 179 -14.14 -16.54 23.45
C PRO A 179 -13.28 -16.00 24.60
N THR A 180 -12.95 -14.70 24.55
CA THR A 180 -12.06 -14.03 25.48
C THR A 180 -12.75 -12.80 26.06
N LYS A 181 -12.61 -12.61 27.38
CA LYS A 181 -13.21 -11.47 28.08
C LYS A 181 -12.37 -10.21 27.92
N VAL A 182 -13.04 -9.08 27.66
CA VAL A 182 -12.45 -7.74 27.78
C VAL A 182 -12.14 -7.47 29.25
N LEU A 183 -10.86 -7.31 29.58
CA LEU A 183 -10.41 -7.10 30.98
C LEU A 183 -10.26 -5.62 31.32
N ALA A 184 -9.95 -4.80 30.34
CA ALA A 184 -9.73 -3.37 30.49
C ALA A 184 -9.94 -2.68 29.13
N LEU A 185 -10.26 -1.39 29.20
CA LEU A 185 -10.30 -0.48 28.05
C LEU A 185 -9.36 0.68 28.34
N SER A 186 -8.67 1.19 27.33
CA SER A 186 -7.97 2.47 27.44
C SER A 186 -8.96 3.61 27.59
N ASP A 187 -8.50 4.76 28.10
CA ASP A 187 -9.33 5.97 28.15
C ASP A 187 -9.87 6.32 26.76
N ILE A 188 -11.19 6.45 26.65
CA ILE A 188 -11.85 6.91 25.44
C ILE A 188 -11.60 8.40 25.30
N VAL A 189 -11.11 8.81 24.14
CA VAL A 189 -10.98 10.24 23.83
C VAL A 189 -11.93 10.61 22.71
N GLU A 190 -13.07 11.16 23.08
CA GLU A 190 -14.02 11.75 22.13
C GLU A 190 -13.51 13.12 21.68
N ARG A 191 -13.18 13.22 20.41
CA ARG A 191 -12.76 14.47 19.77
C ARG A 191 -13.57 14.63 18.50
N PRO A 192 -14.10 15.82 18.19
CA PRO A 192 -14.71 16.07 16.89
C PRO A 192 -13.72 15.69 15.81
N VAL A 193 -14.14 14.88 14.84
CA VAL A 193 -13.26 14.48 13.74
C VAL A 193 -12.95 15.70 12.86
N HIS A 194 -13.73 16.80 12.93
CA HIS A 194 -13.44 18.13 12.34
C HIS A 194 -14.42 19.23 12.80
N THR A 195 -13.99 20.49 12.67
CA THR A 195 -14.73 21.55 11.91
C THR A 195 -14.12 21.63 10.53
#